data_AF-X1MRY3-F1
#
_entry.id   AF-X1MRY3-F1
#
_cell.length_a   1.000
_cell.length_b   1.000
_cell.length_c   1.000
_cell.angle_alpha   90.00
_cell.angle_beta   90.00
_cell.angle_gamma   90.00
#
_symmetry.space_group_name_H-M   'P 1'
#
loop_
_entity.id
_entity.type
_entity.pdbx_description
1 polymer ?
#
loop_
_entity_poly.entity_id
_entity_poly.type
_entity_poly.pdbx_seq_one_letter_code
_entity_poly.pdbx_strand_id
1 'polypeptide(L)'
;KLKRSTSSVIESLGVLIFLILALLGIFVGGYFFLNFLPLGHPLKIISAGIIPLCYIGVGLEVAGAIFAVFLALVLFKAGEEKEKPQ
;
A
#
# COMPACT_ATOMS: atom_id res chain seq x y z
N LYS A 1 -13.96 9.21 -15.17
CA LYS A 1 -12.74 10.03 -15.07
C LYS A 1 -12.02 9.69 -13.77
N LEU A 2 -11.17 8.66 -13.76
CA LEU A 2 -10.38 8.37 -12.57
C LEU A 2 -9.30 9.45 -12.46
N LYS A 3 -9.41 10.30 -11.44
CA LYS A 3 -8.50 11.41 -11.24
C LYS A 3 -7.17 10.81 -10.79
N ARG A 4 -6.05 11.21 -11.40
CA ARG A 4 -4.67 10.80 -11.03
C ARG A 4 -4.41 10.85 -9.51
N SER A 5 -5.16 11.71 -8.82
CA SER A 5 -5.24 11.84 -7.36
C SER A 5 -5.59 10.56 -6.60
N THR A 6 -6.43 9.66 -7.12
CA THR A 6 -6.91 8.51 -6.33
C THR A 6 -5.80 7.49 -6.06
N SER A 7 -4.96 7.21 -7.06
CA SER A 7 -3.82 6.29 -6.88
C SER A 7 -2.84 6.80 -5.83
N SER A 8 -2.44 8.06 -5.96
CA SER A 8 -1.50 8.71 -5.03
C SER A 8 -2.04 8.76 -3.60
N VAL A 9 -3.36 8.90 -3.42
CA VAL A 9 -4.00 8.85 -2.09
C VAL A 9 -3.92 7.44 -1.50
N ILE A 10 -4.17 6.40 -2.30
CA ILE A 10 -4.10 5.00 -1.84
C ILE A 10 -2.65 4.63 -1.47
N GLU A 11 -1.68 5.03 -2.29
CA GLU A 11 -0.25 4.84 -2.03
C GLU A 11 0.16 5.51 -0.71
N SER A 12 -0.18 6.79 -0.55
CA SER A 12 0.11 7.54 0.68
C SER A 12 -0.55 6.94 1.91
N LEU A 13 -1.79 6.46 1.78
CA LEU A 13 -2.54 5.85 2.86
C LEU A 13 -1.93 4.51 3.28
N GLY A 14 -1.51 3.67 2.33
CA GLY A 14 -0.85 2.39 2.61
C GLY A 14 0.43 2.57 3.41
N VAL A 15 1.29 3.50 2.99
CA VAL A 15 2.53 3.86 3.70
C VAL A 15 2.22 4.47 5.07
N LEU A 16 1.20 5.33 5.17
CA LEU A 16 0.81 5.95 6.44
C LEU A 16 0.31 4.92 7.45
N ILE A 17 -0.50 3.95 7.04
CA ILE A 17 -0.94 2.83 7.89
C ILE A 17 0.26 2.05 8.41
N PHE A 18 1.20 1.71 7.52
CA PHE A 18 2.41 0.97 7.88
C PHE A 18 3.26 1.74 8.89
N LEU A 19 3.45 3.04 8.66
CA LEU A 19 4.21 3.93 9.56
C LEU A 19 3.53 4.09 10.92
N ILE A 20 2.20 4.28 10.96
CA ILE A 20 1.45 4.42 12.22
C ILE A 20 1.61 3.15 13.06
N LEU A 21 1.48 1.96 12.47
CA LEU A 21 1.67 0.70 13.20
C LEU A 21 3.08 0.59 13.78
N ALA A 22 4.09 1.03 13.03
CA ALA A 22 5.48 1.02 13.47
C ALA A 22 5.73 1.98 14.64
N LEU A 23 5.17 3.20 14.57
CA LEU A 23 5.25 4.21 15.62
C LEU A 23 4.48 3.80 16.87
N LEU A 24 3.32 3.14 16.72
CA LEU A 24 2.57 2.59 17.86
C LEU A 24 3.41 1.60 18.67
N GLY A 25 4.31 0.85 18.03
CA GLY A 25 5.27 0.01 18.74
C GLY A 25 6.16 0.81 19.72
N ILE A 26 6.60 2.00 19.32
CA ILE A 26 7.39 2.90 20.17
C ILE A 26 6.55 3.39 21.35
N PHE A 27 5.31 3.85 21.09
CA PHE A 27 4.44 4.38 22.14
C PHE A 27 4.01 3.32 23.16
N VAL A 28 3.82 2.07 22.73
CA VAL A 28 3.33 0.99 23.60
C VAL A 28 4.46 0.31 24.38
N GLY A 29 5.65 0.17 23.79
CA GLY A 29 6.74 -0.54 24.49
C GLY A 29 8.16 -0.15 24.08
N GLY A 30 8.35 1.05 23.53
CA GLY A 30 9.66 1.68 23.37
C GLY A 30 10.48 1.23 22.16
N TYR A 31 9.98 0.27 21.36
CA TYR A 31 10.68 -0.24 20.18
C TYR A 31 9.85 -0.06 18.91
N PHE A 32 10.51 0.38 17.83
CA PHE A 32 9.88 0.47 16.51
C PHE A 32 9.42 -0.90 16.04
N PHE A 33 8.20 -1.00 15.51
CA PHE A 33 7.56 -2.28 15.15
C PHE A 33 7.39 -3.30 16.29
N LEU A 34 7.35 -2.86 17.55
CA LEU A 34 7.02 -3.78 18.64
C LEU A 34 5.64 -4.42 18.38
N ASN A 35 5.61 -5.75 18.39
CA ASN A 35 4.36 -6.48 18.27
C ASN A 35 3.57 -6.37 19.58
N PHE A 36 2.50 -5.58 19.56
CA PHE A 36 1.58 -5.41 20.69
C PHE A 36 0.31 -6.26 20.57
N LEU A 37 0.17 -7.07 19.51
CA LEU A 37 -0.95 -7.99 19.30
C LEU A 37 -0.53 -9.45 19.58
N PRO A 38 -1.46 -10.30 20.04
CA PRO A 38 -1.17 -11.72 20.26
C PRO A 38 -0.76 -12.41 18.96
N LEU A 39 0.27 -13.27 19.02
CA LEU A 39 0.79 -13.96 17.84
C LEU A 39 -0.20 -14.97 17.23
N GLY A 40 -1.23 -15.37 17.97
CA GLY A 40 -2.17 -16.39 17.53
C GLY A 40 -1.51 -17.76 17.45
N HIS A 41 -2.03 -18.62 16.55
CA HIS A 41 -1.50 -19.96 16.33
C HIS A 41 -0.86 -20.02 14.93
N PRO A 42 0.26 -20.74 14.75
CA PRO A 42 0.80 -21.01 13.43
C PRO A 42 -0.26 -21.61 12.50
N LEU A 43 -0.16 -21.32 11.20
CA LEU A 43 -1.07 -21.80 10.14
C LEU A 43 -2.52 -21.26 10.22
N LYS A 44 -2.79 -20.24 11.06
CA LYS A 44 -4.03 -19.47 11.02
C LYS A 44 -3.84 -18.15 10.27
N ILE A 45 -4.90 -17.71 9.58
CA ILE A 45 -4.93 -16.45 8.80
C ILE A 45 -4.59 -15.24 9.68
N ILE A 46 -5.23 -15.15 10.86
CA ILE A 46 -4.91 -14.13 11.85
C ILE A 46 -3.85 -14.69 12.80
N SER A 47 -2.59 -14.53 12.40
CA SER A 47 -1.41 -14.90 13.18
C SER A 47 -0.29 -13.86 13.01
N ALA A 48 0.83 -14.04 13.74
CA ALA A 48 1.99 -13.15 13.72
C ALA A 48 1.72 -11.70 14.23
N GLY A 49 0.65 -11.49 15.00
CA GLY A 49 0.42 -10.23 15.70
C GLY A 49 0.09 -9.06 14.76
N ILE A 50 0.92 -8.02 14.75
CA ILE A 50 0.71 -6.81 13.91
C ILE A 50 0.97 -7.03 12.40
N ILE A 51 1.64 -8.12 12.03
CA ILE A 51 2.10 -8.37 10.65
C ILE A 51 0.96 -8.37 9.62
N PRO A 52 -0.21 -9.00 9.84
CA PRO A 52 -1.32 -8.93 8.88
C PRO A 52 -1.81 -7.50 8.61
N LEU A 53 -1.80 -6.63 9.62
CA LEU A 53 -2.18 -5.22 9.46
C LEU A 53 -1.13 -4.46 8.64
N CYS A 54 0.16 -4.73 8.89
CA CYS A 54 1.24 -4.20 8.06
C CYS A 54 1.10 -4.63 6.60
N TYR A 55 0.73 -5.88 6.35
CA TYR A 55 0.53 -6.41 5.00
C TYR A 55 -0.67 -5.80 4.28
N ILE A 56 -1.72 -5.38 4.99
CA ILE A 56 -2.81 -4.59 4.39
C ILE A 56 -2.26 -3.23 3.92
N GLY A 57 -1.48 -2.53 4.76
CA GLY A 57 -0.87 -1.24 4.40
C GLY A 57 0.07 -1.36 3.19
N VAL A 58 0.97 -2.33 3.21
CA VAL A 58 1.90 -2.61 2.10
C VAL A 58 1.13 -3.03 0.84
N GLY A 59 0.11 -3.88 0.97
CA GLY A 59 -0.71 -4.30 -0.17
C GLY A 59 -1.43 -3.14 -0.85
N LEU A 60 -1.94 -2.17 -0.08
CA LEU A 60 -2.53 -0.95 -0.61
C LEU A 60 -1.52 -0.10 -1.37
N GLU A 61 -0.31 0.08 -0.82
CA GLU A 61 0.77 0.80 -1.47
C GLU A 61 1.15 0.16 -2.81
N VAL A 62 1.43 -1.15 -2.80
CA VAL A 62 1.90 -1.87 -4.00
C VAL A 62 0.82 -1.87 -5.07
N ALA A 63 -0.44 -2.10 -4.68
CA ALA A 63 -1.57 -2.07 -5.62
C ALA A 63 -1.75 -0.68 -6.26
N GLY A 64 -1.63 0.39 -5.47
CA GLY A 64 -1.69 1.77 -5.96
C GLY A 64 -0.55 2.06 -6.94
N ALA A 65 0.69 1.75 -6.57
CA ALA A 65 1.86 1.99 -7.40
C ALA A 65 1.79 1.26 -8.75
N ILE A 66 1.44 -0.04 -8.73
CA ILE A 66 1.26 -0.82 -9.95
C ILE A 66 0.15 -0.24 -10.81
N PHE A 67 -0.98 0.13 -10.21
CA PHE A 67 -2.09 0.73 -10.92
C PHE A 67 -1.71 2.06 -11.60
N ALA A 68 -0.95 2.93 -10.92
CA ALA A 68 -0.44 4.18 -11.48
C ALA A 68 0.44 3.94 -12.71
N VAL A 69 1.37 2.98 -12.64
CA VAL A 69 2.27 2.63 -13.75
C VAL A 69 1.47 2.12 -14.96
N PHE A 70 0.53 1.19 -14.74
CA PHE A 70 -0.32 0.69 -15.82
C PHE A 70 -1.16 1.80 -16.45
N LEU A 71 -1.75 2.68 -15.65
CA LEU A 71 -2.52 3.81 -16.16
C LEU A 71 -1.66 4.76 -16.99
N ALA A 72 -0.42 5.04 -16.55
CA ALA A 72 0.51 5.86 -17.31
C ALA A 72 0.86 5.24 -18.67
N LEU A 73 1.12 3.93 -18.72
CA LEU A 73 1.42 3.23 -19.96
C LEU A 73 0.22 3.21 -20.93
N VAL A 74 -0.99 2.96 -20.43
CA VAL A 74 -2.21 3.00 -21.25
C VAL A 74 -2.45 4.39 -21.83
N LEU A 75 -2.26 5.44 -21.03
CA LEU A 75 -2.39 6.82 -21.49
C LEU A 75 -1.31 7.22 -22.49
N PHE A 76 -0.07 6.76 -22.29
CA PHE A 76 1.04 6.98 -23.23
C PHE A 76 0.74 6.34 -24.59
N LYS A 77 0.33 5.06 -24.58
CA LYS A 77 -0.04 4.32 -25.80
C LYS A 77 -1.19 4.98 -26.56
N ALA A 78 -2.20 5.47 -25.85
CA ALA A 78 -3.34 6.18 -26.45
C ALA A 78 -2.96 7.56 -27.02
N GLY A 79 -1.90 8.19 -26.50
CA GLY A 79 -1.32 9.41 -27.06
C GLY A 79 -0.65 9.15 -28.39
N GLU A 80 0.20 8.12 -28.48
CA GLU A 80 0.91 7.76 -29.73
C GLU A 80 -0.04 7.41 -30.88
N GLU A 81 -1.18 6.78 -30.58
CA GLU A 81 -2.16 6.41 -31.60
C GLU A 81 -2.87 7.63 -32.21
N LYS A 82 -2.92 8.76 -31.50
CA LYS A 82 -3.49 10.02 -32.00
C LYS A 82 -2.51 10.85 -32.83
N GLU A 83 -1.21 10.60 -32.72
CA GLU A 83 -0.17 11.32 -33.46
C GLU A 83 0.27 10.64 -34.77
N LYS A 84 -0.24 9.44 -35.10
CA LYS A 84 -0.02 8.85 -36.42
C LYS A 84 -0.73 9.68 -37.49
N PRO A 85 -0.01 10.30 -38.46
CA PRO A 85 -0.65 10.91 -39.62
C PRO A 85 -1.38 9.80 -40.39
N GLN A 86 -2.63 10.09 -40.78
CA GLN A 86 -3.41 9.23 -41.68
C GLN A 86 -2.68 9.04 -43.01
#